data_AF-Q6JCJ3-F1
#
_entry.id   AF-Q6JCJ3-F1
#
_cell.length_a   1.000
_cell.length_b   1.000
_cell.length_c   1.000
_cell.angle_alpha   90.00
_cell.angle_beta   90.00
_cell.angle_gamma   90.00
#
_symmetry.space_group_name_H-M   'P 1'
#
loop_
_entity.id
_entity.type
_entity.pdbx_description
1 polymer ?
#
loop_
_entity_poly.entity_id
_entity_poly.type
_entity_poly.pdbx_seq_one_letter_code
_entity_poly.pdbx_strand_id
1 'polypeptide(L)' 'KLVTEKLSKLKNSEGLKEKIEDAKKCSDDFTKKLQSSHAQLGVAGGATTDEEAKKAILRTNAIKDKGADELEKL' A
#
# COMPACT_ATOMS: atom_id res chain seq x y z
N LYS A 1 3.41 0.52 10.71
CA LYS A 1 2.47 0.41 9.57
C LYS A 1 1.12 -0.05 10.13
N LEU A 2 0.14 0.84 10.25
CA LEU A 2 -1.07 0.55 11.07
C LEU A 2 -1.89 -0.64 10.54
N VAL A 3 -2.11 -0.74 9.22
CA VAL A 3 -2.87 -1.85 8.62
C VAL A 3 -2.17 -3.19 8.88
N THR A 4 -0.87 -3.27 8.61
CA THR A 4 -0.04 -4.46 8.88
C THR A 4 -0.09 -4.88 10.37
N GLU A 5 -0.02 -3.91 11.29
CA GLU A 5 -0.11 -4.15 12.73
C GLU A 5 -1.48 -4.69 13.14
N LYS A 6 -2.56 -4.20 12.53
CA LYS A 6 -3.93 -4.67 12.80
C LYS A 6 -4.13 -6.09 12.27
N LEU A 7 -3.66 -6.39 11.05
CA LEU A 7 -3.70 -7.75 10.48
C LEU A 7 -2.93 -8.75 11.35
N SER A 8 -1.80 -8.33 11.94
CA SER A 8 -1.01 -9.16 12.84
C SER A 8 -1.68 -9.49 14.17
N LYS A 9 -2.69 -8.70 14.56
CA LYS A 9 -3.48 -8.90 15.80
C LYS A 9 -4.75 -9.72 15.59
N LEU A 10 -5.13 -10.01 14.34
CA LEU A 10 -6.26 -10.88 14.06
C LEU A 10 -5.93 -12.30 14.54
N LYS A 11 -6.79 -12.84 15.43
CA LYS A 11 -6.65 -14.22 15.90
C LYS A 11 -6.85 -15.15 14.69
N ASN A 12 -5.85 -15.96 14.38
CA ASN A 12 -5.93 -16.96 13.30
C ASN A 12 -7.01 -18.00 13.63
N SER A 13 -8.23 -17.82 13.13
CA SER A 13 -9.20 -18.91 13.06
C SER A 13 -8.80 -19.84 11.92
N GLU A 14 -9.02 -21.15 12.08
CA GLU A 14 -8.80 -22.12 11.01
C GLU A 14 -9.54 -21.66 9.74
N GLY A 15 -8.81 -21.59 8.61
CA GLY A 15 -9.32 -21.12 7.32
C GLY A 15 -9.11 -19.62 7.00
N LEU A 16 -8.78 -18.77 7.97
CA LEU A 16 -8.48 -17.33 7.71
C LEU A 16 -6.99 -17.00 7.74
N LYS A 17 -6.15 -17.91 8.25
CA LYS A 17 -4.70 -17.70 8.37
C LYS A 17 -4.05 -17.34 7.04
N GLU A 18 -4.36 -18.06 5.97
CA GLU A 18 -3.82 -17.81 4.63
C GLU A 18 -4.23 -16.43 4.10
N LYS A 19 -5.52 -16.09 4.21
CA LYS A 19 -6.04 -14.77 3.82
C LYS A 19 -5.40 -13.63 4.61
N ILE A 20 -5.11 -13.85 5.89
CA ILE A 20 -4.43 -12.86 6.74
C ILE A 20 -2.98 -12.67 6.29
N GLU A 21 -2.26 -13.76 5.97
CA GLU A 21 -0.88 -13.67 5.47
C GLU A 21 -0.83 -12.99 4.09
N ASP A 22 -1.77 -13.28 3.19
CA ASP A 22 -1.88 -12.61 1.90
C ASP A 22 -2.15 -11.11 2.05
N ALA A 23 -3.08 -10.72 2.93
CA ALA A 23 -3.35 -9.32 3.23
C ALA A 23 -2.13 -8.61 3.85
N LYS A 24 -1.36 -9.29 4.72
CA LYS A 24 -0.12 -8.74 5.27
C LYS A 24 0.91 -8.51 4.18
N LYS A 25 1.09 -9.47 3.28
CA LYS A 25 2.01 -9.35 2.15
C LYS A 25 1.62 -8.17 1.25
N CYS A 26 0.34 -8.03 0.91
CA CYS A 26 -0.15 -6.88 0.13
C CYS A 26 0.10 -5.55 0.86
N SER A 27 -0.10 -5.51 2.18
CA SER A 27 0.16 -4.33 3.02
C SER A 27 1.65 -3.96 3.04
N ASP A 28 2.52 -4.97 3.10
CA ASP A 28 3.96 -4.78 3.06
C ASP A 28 4.45 -4.31 1.70
N ASP A 29 3.96 -4.93 0.62
CA ASP A 29 4.29 -4.57 -0.76
C ASP A 29 3.83 -3.15 -1.08
N PHE A 30 2.61 -2.77 -0.68
CA PHE A 30 2.13 -1.39 -0.81
C PHE A 30 3.07 -0.40 -0.12
N THR A 31 3.45 -0.66 1.12
CA THR A 31 4.34 0.27 1.84
C THR A 31 5.75 0.30 1.23
N LYS A 32 6.29 -0.85 0.78
CA LYS A 32 7.58 -0.90 0.09
C LYS A 32 7.54 -0.09 -1.21
N LYS A 33 6.43 -0.13 -1.94
CA LYS A 33 6.24 0.63 -3.18
C LYS A 33 6.21 2.14 -2.94
N LEU A 34 5.52 2.59 -1.89
CA LEU A 34 5.57 3.99 -1.46
C LEU A 34 6.99 4.43 -1.09
N GLN A 35 7.72 3.57 -0.36
CA GLN A 35 9.10 3.84 0.02
C GLN A 35 10.05 3.91 -1.18
N SER A 36 9.93 3.00 -2.16
CA SER A 36 10.78 3.04 -3.36
C SER A 36 10.44 4.21 -4.28
N SER A 37 9.23 4.76 -4.19
CA SER A 37 8.76 5.93 -4.94
C SER A 37 9.00 7.26 -4.19
N HIS A 38 9.81 7.27 -3.12
CA HIS A 38 9.99 8.44 -2.25
C HIS A 38 10.51 9.68 -2.99
N ALA A 39 11.25 9.52 -4.09
CA ALA A 39 11.77 10.63 -4.86
C ALA A 39 10.66 11.49 -5.48
N GLN A 40 9.52 10.87 -5.82
CA GLN A 40 8.33 11.54 -6.37
C GLN A 40 7.27 11.82 -5.31
N LEU A 41 7.14 10.97 -4.29
CA LEU A 41 6.09 11.06 -3.28
C LEU A 41 6.48 11.83 -2.02
N GLY A 42 7.77 11.88 -1.71
CA GLY A 42 8.35 12.50 -0.51
C GLY A 42 9.12 13.78 -0.83
N VAL A 43 8.68 14.54 -1.84
CA VAL A 43 9.35 15.79 -2.24
C VAL A 43 9.30 16.80 -1.10
N ALA A 44 10.39 17.53 -0.89
CA ALA A 44 10.52 18.53 0.16
C ALA A 44 9.37 19.56 0.11
N GLY A 45 8.92 19.99 1.29
CA GLY A 45 7.81 20.93 1.40
C GLY A 45 6.45 20.37 0.97
N GLY A 46 6.33 19.06 0.74
CA GLY A 46 5.08 18.44 0.28
C GLY A 46 4.76 18.74 -1.18
N ALA A 47 5.76 19.06 -2.01
CA ALA A 47 5.59 19.44 -3.41
C ALA A 47 5.26 18.27 -4.36
N THR A 48 4.75 17.16 -3.84
CA THR A 48 4.21 16.05 -4.63
C THR A 48 3.01 16.53 -5.42
N THR A 49 2.94 16.19 -6.71
CA THR A 49 1.83 16.60 -7.57
C THR A 49 0.61 15.71 -7.37
N ASP A 50 -0.58 16.20 -7.73
CA ASP A 50 -1.81 15.39 -7.74
C ASP A 50 -1.67 14.13 -8.59
N GLU A 51 -0.97 14.22 -9.71
CA GLU A 51 -0.75 13.09 -10.62
C GLU A 51 0.10 11.99 -9.96
N GLU A 52 1.18 12.37 -9.27
CA GLU A 52 2.02 11.41 -8.54
C GLU A 52 1.29 10.84 -7.32
N ALA A 53 0.49 11.65 -6.62
CA ALA A 53 -0.38 11.16 -5.54
C ALA A 53 -1.42 10.15 -6.04
N LYS A 54 -2.09 10.42 -7.17
CA LYS A 54 -3.06 9.49 -7.77
C LYS A 54 -2.44 8.15 -8.13
N LYS A 55 -1.24 8.14 -8.71
CA LYS A 55 -0.48 6.90 -9.01
C LYS A 55 -0.16 6.06 -7.78
N ALA A 56 -0.15 6.68 -6.59
CA ALA A 56 0.15 6.02 -5.32
C ALA A 56 -1.09 5.57 -4.54
N ILE A 57 -2.18 6.35 -4.52
CA ILE A 57 -3.31 6.10 -3.60
C ILE A 57 -4.70 6.07 -4.24
N LEU A 58 -4.85 6.40 -5.53
CA LEU A 58 -6.15 6.35 -6.21
C LEU A 58 -6.30 5.02 -6.97
N ARG A 59 -7.05 4.08 -6.39
CA ARG A 59 -7.30 2.74 -6.97
C ARG A 59 -7.89 2.76 -8.38
N THR A 60 -8.64 3.80 -8.72
CA THR A 60 -9.30 3.96 -10.02
C THR A 60 -8.45 4.75 -11.03
N ASN A 61 -7.22 5.15 -10.67
CA ASN A 61 -6.36 5.87 -11.61
C ASN A 61 -5.93 4.98 -12.77
N ALA A 62 -5.72 5.55 -13.95
CA ALA A 62 -5.28 4.78 -15.12
C ALA A 62 -3.84 4.26 -14.96
N ILE A 63 -2.96 5.04 -14.33
CA ILE A 63 -1.57 4.67 -14.05
C ILE A 63 -1.43 4.45 -12.54
N LYS A 64 -0.91 3.30 -12.13
CA LYS A 64 -0.91 2.87 -10.72
C LYS A 64 0.47 2.44 -10.21
N ASP A 65 1.51 2.90 -10.90
CA ASP A 65 2.90 2.44 -10.81
C ASP A 65 3.66 2.88 -9.54
N LYS A 66 3.01 3.54 -8.58
CA LYS A 66 3.62 4.06 -7.34
C LYS A 66 2.92 3.62 -6.05
N GLY A 67 2.00 2.67 -6.14
CA GLY A 67 1.33 2.10 -4.98
C GLY A 67 -0.13 1.78 -5.21
N ALA A 68 -0.80 2.40 -6.19
CA ALA A 68 -2.22 2.17 -6.40
C ALA A 68 -2.52 0.73 -6.85
N ASP A 69 -1.59 0.05 -7.52
CA ASP A 69 -1.71 -1.36 -7.91
C ASP A 69 -1.62 -2.29 -6.69
N GLU A 70 -0.69 -2.03 -5.78
CA GLU A 70 -0.57 -2.78 -4.53
C GLU A 70 -1.75 -2.47 -3.58
N LEU A 71 -2.22 -1.23 -3.58
CA LEU A 71 -3.37 -0.79 -2.78
C LEU A 71 -4.68 -1.39 -3.28
N GLU A 72 -4.82 -1.69 -4.57
CA GLU A 72 -6.00 -2.39 -5.11
C GLU A 72 -6.04 -3.87 -4.70
N LYS A 73 -4.87 -4.49 -4.53
CA LYS A 73 -4.74 -5.88 -4.06
C LYS A 73 -4.94 -6.01 -2.55
N LEU A 74 -4.72 -4.93 -1.81
CA LEU A 74 -4.89 -4.84 -0.35
C LEU A 74 -6.35 -4.55 0.06
#